data_AF-A0A968TEH7-F1
#
_entry.id   AF-A0A968TEH7-F1
#
_cell.length_a   1.000
_cell.length_b   1.000
_cell.length_c   1.000
_cell.angle_alpha   90.00
_cell.angle_beta   90.00
_cell.angle_gamma   90.00
#
_symmetry.space_group_name_H-M   'P 1'
#
loop_
_entity.id
_entity.type
_entity.pdbx_description
1 polymer ?
#
loop_
_entity_poly.entity_id
_entity_poly.type
_entity_poly.pdbx_seq_one_letter_code
_entity_poly.pdbx_strand_id
1 'polypeptide(L)'
;MALSAEKEKALAAAMSQIDRKYGKGSIMKMGEASSRLAIEAIPTGSIALDLALGIGGIPRGRVIEIYGPESSGKTTLAQHIVAETQRIGGIAAFIDAEHAFDPVYAAQCGVQIDDLLISQPDTGEQALEICDMLVRSNAVDVIIIDSVAALVPRAEIEGDMGDSLPGLQARLMSQALRKLSGAISKSHTAVVFLNQLRMKIGVMFGSPEVTTGGQALKFYASVRLDIRRIETIRQGEETLGQRSRVKVVKNKVAPPFAQVEFDIMRSEGISRVGDLLDVGIKYEIIRKSGAWYYLGDDRLAQGRENVKSFLRDNPAVADEIERLIRERALTAPPVMSSKASRARADAEEDEEDEEQLDDEEA
;
A
#
# COMPACT_ATOMS: atom_id res chain seq x y z
N MET A 1 10.31 38.61 -2.36
CA MET A 1 9.85 40.01 -2.35
C MET A 1 9.08 40.24 -1.06
N ALA A 2 9.42 41.26 -0.27
CA ALA A 2 8.64 41.60 0.93
C ALA A 2 7.27 42.14 0.51
N LEU A 3 6.19 41.66 1.14
CA LEU A 3 4.86 42.20 0.92
C LEU A 3 4.78 43.63 1.49
N SER A 4 3.98 44.51 0.87
CA SER A 4 3.69 45.81 1.46
C SER A 4 2.88 45.63 2.74
N ALA A 5 3.08 46.50 3.74
CA ALA A 5 2.42 46.41 5.04
C ALA A 5 0.88 46.37 4.94
N GLU A 6 0.29 47.02 3.94
CA GLU A 6 -1.15 46.94 3.66
C GLU A 6 -1.58 45.56 3.17
N LYS A 7 -0.79 44.91 2.30
CA LYS A 7 -1.08 43.55 1.83
C LYS A 7 -0.95 42.53 2.96
N GLU A 8 0.03 42.69 3.86
CA GLU A 8 0.18 41.82 5.03
C GLU A 8 -1.01 41.94 5.98
N LYS A 9 -1.48 43.16 6.25
CA LYS A 9 -2.65 43.40 7.10
C LYS A 9 -3.94 42.85 6.49
N ALA A 10 -4.14 43.04 5.18
CA ALA A 10 -5.29 42.49 4.47
C ALA A 10 -5.28 40.95 4.45
N LEU A 11 -4.10 40.35 4.23
CA LEU A 11 -3.91 38.90 4.27
C LEU A 11 -4.20 38.34 5.67
N ALA A 12 -3.68 38.96 6.73
CA ALA A 12 -3.93 38.53 8.11
C ALA A 12 -5.41 38.62 8.48
N ALA A 13 -6.11 39.67 8.05
CA ALA A 13 -7.55 39.82 8.27
C ALA A 13 -8.35 38.73 7.54
N ALA A 14 -8.01 38.45 6.27
CA ALA A 14 -8.64 37.38 5.50
C ALA A 14 -8.39 36.00 6.13
N MET A 15 -7.15 35.70 6.53
CA MET A 15 -6.82 34.45 7.23
C MET A 15 -7.60 34.30 8.53
N SER A 16 -7.72 35.36 9.33
CA SER A 16 -8.49 35.34 10.57
C SER A 16 -10.00 35.14 10.33
N GLN A 17 -10.55 35.72 9.25
CA GLN A 17 -11.94 35.48 8.87
C GLN A 17 -12.16 34.03 8.43
N ILE A 18 -11.24 33.46 7.65
CA ILE A 18 -11.28 32.06 7.22
C ILE A 18 -11.24 31.13 8.45
N ASP A 19 -10.31 31.34 9.39
CA ASP A 19 -10.22 30.55 10.62
C ASP A 19 -11.50 30.66 11.48
N ARG A 20 -12.10 31.85 11.59
CA ARG A 20 -13.35 32.03 12.35
C ARG A 20 -14.53 31.32 11.69
N LYS A 21 -14.59 31.31 10.36
CA LYS A 21 -15.72 30.77 9.59
C LYS A 21 -15.63 29.26 9.39
N TYR A 22 -14.42 28.73 9.22
CA TYR A 22 -14.18 27.33 8.84
C TYR A 22 -13.39 26.53 9.88
N GLY A 23 -13.02 27.13 11.00
CA GLY A 23 -12.28 26.52 12.10
C GLY A 23 -10.78 26.82 12.05
N LYS A 24 -10.13 26.78 13.21
CA LYS A 24 -8.68 27.02 13.34
C LYS A 24 -7.90 26.01 12.48
N GLY A 25 -6.98 26.52 11.66
CA GLY A 25 -6.13 25.70 10.80
C GLY A 25 -6.75 25.37 9.45
N SER A 26 -7.87 26.02 9.09
CA SER A 26 -8.45 25.96 7.74
C SER A 26 -7.59 26.66 6.69
N ILE A 27 -6.72 27.58 7.11
CA ILE A 27 -5.67 28.18 6.29
C ILE A 27 -4.41 28.42 7.12
N MET A 28 -3.25 28.04 6.60
CA MET A 28 -1.96 28.24 7.27
C MET A 28 -0.82 28.34 6.25
N LYS A 29 0.33 28.88 6.66
CA LYS A 29 1.53 28.89 5.80
C LYS A 29 2.14 27.49 5.77
N MET A 30 2.56 27.04 4.59
CA MET A 30 3.11 25.68 4.40
C MET A 30 4.32 25.38 5.31
N GLY A 31 5.20 26.35 5.53
CA GLY A 31 6.34 26.22 6.44
C GLY A 31 5.96 26.10 7.92
N GLU A 32 4.82 26.64 8.33
CA GLU A 32 4.25 26.48 9.68
C GLU A 32 3.48 25.15 9.82
N ALA A 33 3.04 24.58 8.69
CA ALA A 33 2.36 23.29 8.61
C ALA A 33 3.34 22.10 8.57
N SER A 34 4.60 22.32 8.17
CA SER A 34 5.57 21.25 7.90
C SER A 34 5.87 20.35 9.12
N SER A 35 5.79 20.88 10.35
CA SER A 35 5.94 20.07 11.57
C SER A 35 4.65 19.32 11.98
N ARG A 36 3.47 19.78 11.54
CA ARG A 36 2.18 19.09 11.74
C ARG A 36 1.83 18.09 10.63
N LEU A 37 2.51 18.20 9.48
CA LEU A 37 2.26 17.39 8.28
C LEU A 37 3.26 16.25 8.08
N ALA A 38 4.06 15.91 9.09
CA ALA A 38 4.86 14.70 9.03
C ALA A 38 3.91 13.51 8.81
N ILE A 39 4.02 12.88 7.65
CA ILE A 39 3.13 11.80 7.26
C ILE A 39 3.57 10.56 8.04
N GLU A 40 2.77 10.18 9.02
CA GLU A 40 2.98 8.94 9.76
C GLU A 40 2.73 7.74 8.85
N ALA A 41 3.51 6.67 9.07
CA ALA A 41 3.47 5.46 8.27
C ALA A 41 3.09 4.23 9.11
N ILE A 42 2.42 3.28 8.48
CA ILE A 42 2.18 1.93 9.00
C ILE A 42 3.12 0.98 8.25
N PRO A 43 4.01 0.23 8.94
CA PRO A 43 4.89 -0.73 8.30
C PRO A 43 4.11 -1.77 7.49
N THR A 44 4.69 -2.22 6.37
CA THR A 44 4.02 -3.18 5.46
C THR A 44 4.27 -4.64 5.81
N GLY A 45 5.18 -4.90 6.76
CA GLY A 45 5.71 -6.24 7.05
C GLY A 45 6.84 -6.66 6.11
N SER A 46 7.15 -5.86 5.09
CA SER A 46 8.35 -6.00 4.25
C SER A 46 9.25 -4.78 4.39
N ILE A 47 10.45 -4.98 4.90
CA ILE A 47 11.45 -3.90 4.98
C ILE A 47 11.83 -3.39 3.59
N ALA A 48 11.88 -4.26 2.58
CA ALA A 48 12.12 -3.81 1.21
C ALA A 48 11.05 -2.82 0.76
N LEU A 49 9.77 -3.15 0.96
CA LEU A 49 8.66 -2.30 0.57
C LEU A 49 8.59 -1.01 1.39
N ASP A 50 8.83 -1.06 2.71
CA ASP A 50 8.88 0.12 3.58
C ASP A 50 9.93 1.13 3.10
N LEU A 51 11.12 0.65 2.72
CA LEU A 51 12.18 1.48 2.16
C LEU A 51 11.80 2.04 0.78
N ALA A 52 11.16 1.25 -0.07
CA ALA A 52 10.70 1.68 -1.39
C ALA A 52 9.58 2.72 -1.33
N LEU A 53 8.75 2.70 -0.28
CA LEU A 53 7.73 3.71 -0.03
C LEU A 53 8.31 5.03 0.48
N GLY A 54 9.57 5.04 0.93
CA GLY A 54 10.35 6.23 1.29
C GLY A 54 9.99 6.88 2.64
N ILE A 55 8.81 6.57 3.18
CA ILE A 55 8.36 7.02 4.51
C ILE A 55 8.33 5.90 5.55
N GLY A 56 8.81 4.70 5.20
CA GLY A 56 8.87 3.55 6.11
C GLY A 56 7.58 2.74 6.22
N GLY A 57 6.65 2.87 5.28
CA GLY A 57 5.39 2.14 5.26
C GLY A 57 4.29 2.82 4.44
N ILE A 58 3.05 2.36 4.56
CA ILE A 58 1.90 3.03 3.94
C ILE A 58 1.50 4.29 4.72
N PRO A 59 1.08 5.38 4.05
CA PRO A 59 0.75 6.62 4.73
C PRO A 59 -0.60 6.55 5.46
N ARG A 60 -0.61 6.97 6.72
CA ARG A 60 -1.84 7.18 7.51
C ARG A 60 -2.68 8.31 6.92
N GLY A 61 -4.00 8.21 7.11
CA GLY A 61 -4.96 9.22 6.63
C GLY A 61 -5.04 9.33 5.11
N ARG A 62 -4.72 8.26 4.37
CA ARG A 62 -4.72 8.22 2.90
C ARG A 62 -5.43 6.97 2.38
N VAL A 63 -5.77 7.03 1.09
CA VAL A 63 -6.24 5.87 0.31
C VAL A 63 -5.03 5.20 -0.34
N ILE A 64 -4.96 3.87 -0.22
CA ILE A 64 -3.96 3.01 -0.84
C ILE A 64 -4.70 1.99 -1.70
N GLU A 65 -4.16 1.69 -2.87
CA GLU A 65 -4.65 0.58 -3.71
C GLU A 65 -3.54 -0.47 -3.86
N ILE A 66 -3.88 -1.73 -3.60
CA ILE A 66 -3.02 -2.89 -3.88
C ILE A 66 -3.74 -3.74 -4.90
N TYR A 67 -3.16 -3.88 -6.09
CA TYR A 67 -3.77 -4.61 -7.18
C TYR A 67 -2.78 -5.56 -7.85
N GLY A 68 -3.32 -6.50 -8.61
CA GLY A 68 -2.51 -7.50 -9.31
C GLY A 68 -3.30 -8.77 -9.63
N PRO A 69 -2.65 -9.74 -10.29
CA PRO A 69 -3.26 -11.01 -10.66
C PRO A 69 -3.79 -11.80 -9.45
N GLU A 70 -4.62 -12.79 -9.71
CA GLU A 70 -5.00 -13.77 -8.69
C GLU A 70 -3.77 -14.45 -8.10
N SER A 71 -3.84 -14.81 -6.81
CA SER A 71 -2.75 -15.47 -6.08
C SER A 71 -1.41 -14.71 -6.03
N SER A 72 -1.36 -13.41 -6.39
CA SER A 72 -0.11 -12.63 -6.37
C SER A 72 0.38 -12.24 -4.97
N GLY A 73 -0.47 -12.37 -3.94
CA GLY A 73 -0.17 -12.04 -2.56
C GLY A 73 -0.83 -10.76 -2.03
N LYS A 74 -1.84 -10.21 -2.72
CA LYS A 74 -2.58 -8.99 -2.30
C LYS A 74 -3.10 -9.09 -0.86
N THR A 75 -3.91 -10.11 -0.59
CA THR A 75 -4.51 -10.36 0.74
C THR A 75 -3.44 -10.66 1.78
N THR A 76 -2.37 -11.38 1.43
CA THR A 76 -1.24 -11.62 2.33
C THR A 76 -0.55 -10.31 2.72
N LEU A 77 -0.25 -9.43 1.77
CA LEU A 77 0.33 -8.12 2.06
C LEU A 77 -0.59 -7.28 2.96
N ALA A 78 -1.91 -7.32 2.71
CA ALA A 78 -2.88 -6.65 3.58
C ALA A 78 -2.92 -7.23 5.00
N GLN A 79 -2.83 -8.56 5.15
CA GLN A 79 -2.76 -9.22 6.45
C GLN A 79 -1.49 -8.83 7.21
N HIS A 80 -0.34 -8.67 6.54
CA HIS A 80 0.86 -8.14 7.18
C HIS A 80 0.71 -6.68 7.61
N ILE A 81 0.08 -5.82 6.81
CA ILE A 81 -0.22 -4.44 7.21
C ILE A 81 -1.13 -4.42 8.45
N VAL A 82 -2.12 -5.31 8.52
CA VAL A 82 -2.99 -5.48 9.69
C VAL A 82 -2.18 -5.93 10.90
N ALA A 83 -1.35 -6.97 10.77
CA ALA A 83 -0.51 -7.48 11.84
C ALA A 83 0.46 -6.41 12.38
N GLU A 84 1.11 -5.65 11.49
CA GLU A 84 1.97 -4.53 11.86
C GLU A 84 1.22 -3.40 12.56
N THR A 85 -0.01 -3.12 12.13
CA THR A 85 -0.88 -2.12 12.80
C THR A 85 -1.20 -2.56 14.23
N GLN A 86 -1.60 -3.82 14.43
CA GLN A 86 -1.89 -4.36 15.76
C GLN A 86 -0.63 -4.41 16.64
N ARG A 87 0.53 -4.74 16.05
CA ARG A 87 1.83 -4.79 16.75
C ARG A 87 2.23 -3.43 17.34
N ILE A 88 1.88 -2.34 16.68
CA ILE A 88 2.12 -0.97 17.18
C ILE A 88 0.97 -0.45 18.06
N GLY A 89 0.01 -1.30 18.43
CA GLY A 89 -1.12 -0.98 19.31
C GLY A 89 -2.30 -0.29 18.61
N GLY A 90 -2.34 -0.32 17.27
CA GLY A 90 -3.44 0.23 16.49
C GLY A 90 -4.60 -0.75 16.28
N ILE A 91 -5.78 -0.22 15.94
CA ILE A 91 -6.99 -0.99 15.65
C ILE A 91 -7.12 -1.19 14.13
N ALA A 92 -7.33 -2.44 13.72
CA ALA A 92 -7.52 -2.81 12.33
C ALA A 92 -8.95 -3.30 12.05
N ALA A 93 -9.46 -3.00 10.86
CA ALA A 93 -10.71 -3.55 10.36
C ALA A 93 -10.52 -4.18 8.96
N PHE A 94 -11.26 -5.25 8.71
CA PHE A 94 -11.25 -5.99 7.46
C PHE A 94 -12.68 -6.12 6.93
N ILE A 95 -12.94 -5.52 5.77
CA ILE A 95 -14.22 -5.62 5.05
C ILE A 95 -14.03 -6.65 3.94
N ASP A 96 -14.48 -7.87 4.21
CA ASP A 96 -14.38 -9.04 3.33
C ASP A 96 -15.62 -9.13 2.45
N ALA A 97 -15.61 -8.40 1.33
CA ALA A 97 -16.64 -8.47 0.30
C ALA A 97 -16.49 -9.72 -0.60
N GLU A 98 -15.32 -10.35 -0.65
CA GLU A 98 -15.12 -11.61 -1.38
C GLU A 98 -15.62 -12.84 -0.61
N HIS A 99 -15.98 -12.70 0.67
CA HIS A 99 -16.36 -13.80 1.57
C HIS A 99 -15.32 -14.93 1.61
N ALA A 100 -14.04 -14.56 1.51
CA ALA A 100 -12.92 -15.49 1.36
C ALA A 100 -11.86 -15.36 2.46
N PHE A 101 -12.16 -14.63 3.54
CA PHE A 101 -11.21 -14.44 4.63
C PHE A 101 -10.91 -15.75 5.38
N ASP A 102 -9.63 -16.13 5.40
CA ASP A 102 -9.12 -17.28 6.17
C ASP A 102 -8.47 -16.81 7.49
N PRO A 103 -9.12 -17.00 8.65
CA PRO A 103 -8.56 -16.59 9.94
C PRO A 103 -7.34 -17.41 10.35
N VAL A 104 -7.21 -18.67 9.90
CA VAL A 104 -6.05 -19.51 10.23
C VAL A 104 -4.81 -18.97 9.54
N TYR A 105 -4.91 -18.68 8.24
CA TYR A 105 -3.81 -18.09 7.48
C TYR A 105 -3.49 -16.66 7.93
N ALA A 106 -4.51 -15.85 8.26
CA ALA A 106 -4.29 -14.52 8.83
C ALA A 106 -3.49 -14.59 10.15
N ALA A 107 -3.80 -15.55 11.03
CA ALA A 107 -3.05 -15.76 12.26
C ALA A 107 -1.59 -16.16 11.99
N GLN A 108 -1.34 -16.97 10.96
CA GLN A 108 0.02 -17.32 10.52
C GLN A 108 0.81 -16.11 10.01
N CYS A 109 0.13 -15.11 9.42
CA CYS A 109 0.74 -13.83 9.05
C CYS A 109 0.96 -12.88 10.25
N GLY A 110 0.58 -13.29 11.47
CA GLY A 110 0.75 -12.52 12.70
C GLY A 110 -0.45 -11.65 13.09
N VAL A 111 -1.60 -11.81 12.43
CA VAL A 111 -2.82 -11.09 12.79
C VAL A 111 -3.37 -11.62 14.12
N GLN A 112 -3.67 -10.71 15.05
CA GLN A 112 -4.39 -11.00 16.28
C GLN A 112 -5.88 -11.07 15.96
N ILE A 113 -6.39 -12.29 15.77
CA ILE A 113 -7.75 -12.54 15.26
C ILE A 113 -8.82 -12.03 16.22
N ASP A 114 -8.63 -12.19 17.53
CA ASP A 114 -9.61 -11.79 18.55
C ASP A 114 -9.86 -10.27 18.58
N ASP A 115 -8.85 -9.49 18.15
CA ASP A 115 -8.88 -8.02 18.13
C ASP A 115 -9.15 -7.44 16.74
N LEU A 116 -9.33 -8.29 15.71
CA LEU A 116 -9.61 -7.83 14.34
C LEU A 116 -11.11 -7.58 14.16
N LEU A 117 -11.47 -6.35 13.78
CA LEU A 117 -12.84 -6.05 13.36
C LEU A 117 -13.08 -6.63 11.97
N ILE A 118 -14.05 -7.52 11.81
CA ILE A 118 -14.41 -8.10 10.51
C ILE A 118 -15.85 -7.75 10.13
N SER A 119 -16.07 -7.46 8.85
CA SER A 119 -17.39 -7.27 8.26
C SER A 119 -17.48 -8.00 6.94
N GLN A 120 -18.58 -8.73 6.73
CA GLN A 120 -18.93 -9.39 5.48
C GLN A 120 -20.23 -8.77 4.95
N PRO A 121 -20.14 -7.67 4.17
CA PRO A 121 -21.30 -6.93 3.68
C PRO A 121 -22.00 -7.66 2.54
N ASP A 122 -23.31 -7.46 2.42
CA ASP A 122 -24.15 -7.99 1.36
C ASP A 122 -24.05 -7.15 0.07
N THR A 123 -23.78 -5.83 0.18
CA THR A 123 -23.69 -4.93 -0.99
C THR A 123 -22.48 -3.98 -0.92
N GLY A 124 -22.09 -3.46 -2.08
CA GLY A 124 -21.02 -2.46 -2.20
C GLY A 124 -21.32 -1.17 -1.45
N GLU A 125 -22.58 -0.70 -1.45
CA GLU A 125 -23.01 0.45 -0.66
C GLU A 125 -22.80 0.21 0.84
N GLN A 126 -23.26 -0.94 1.34
CA GLN A 126 -23.13 -1.30 2.75
C GLN A 126 -21.66 -1.36 3.17
N ALA A 127 -20.80 -1.98 2.35
CA ALA A 127 -19.36 -2.04 2.60
C ALA A 127 -18.75 -0.65 2.76
N LEU A 128 -19.09 0.28 1.85
CA LEU A 128 -18.55 1.64 1.84
C LEU A 128 -19.15 2.52 2.95
N GLU A 129 -20.39 2.28 3.36
CA GLU A 129 -21.02 2.91 4.51
C GLU A 129 -20.37 2.48 5.83
N ILE A 130 -20.10 1.18 6.00
CA ILE A 130 -19.36 0.64 7.14
C ILE A 130 -17.97 1.27 7.20
N CYS A 131 -17.26 1.36 6.06
CA CYS A 131 -15.99 2.07 5.98
C CYS A 131 -16.11 3.53 6.43
N ASP A 132 -17.11 4.29 5.94
CA ASP A 132 -17.33 5.69 6.34
C ASP A 132 -17.60 5.84 7.85
N MET A 133 -18.37 4.92 8.44
CA MET A 133 -18.64 4.91 9.88
C MET A 133 -17.37 4.63 10.70
N LEU A 134 -16.57 3.63 10.30
CA LEU A 134 -15.32 3.29 10.97
C LEU A 134 -14.30 4.42 10.87
N VAL A 135 -14.13 5.03 9.69
CA VAL A 135 -13.26 6.21 9.49
C VAL A 135 -13.72 7.37 10.40
N ARG A 136 -15.02 7.67 10.45
CA ARG A 136 -15.55 8.79 11.26
C ARG A 136 -15.48 8.55 12.76
N SER A 137 -15.32 7.32 13.21
CA SER A 137 -15.10 7.01 14.62
C SER A 137 -13.77 7.57 15.14
N ASN A 138 -12.78 7.77 14.24
CA ASN A 138 -11.38 8.08 14.57
C ASN A 138 -10.71 7.06 15.51
N ALA A 139 -11.29 5.87 15.66
CA ALA A 139 -10.76 4.80 16.50
C ALA A 139 -9.96 3.76 15.70
N VAL A 140 -10.18 3.65 14.39
CA VAL A 140 -9.55 2.63 13.53
C VAL A 140 -8.34 3.22 12.81
N ASP A 141 -7.21 2.53 12.87
CA ASP A 141 -5.95 2.94 12.26
C ASP A 141 -5.81 2.47 10.81
N VAL A 142 -6.30 1.26 10.51
CA VAL A 142 -6.30 0.72 9.14
C VAL A 142 -7.61 0.00 8.82
N ILE A 143 -8.13 0.21 7.61
CA ILE A 143 -9.28 -0.52 7.07
C ILE A 143 -8.86 -1.15 5.75
N ILE A 144 -8.97 -2.48 5.66
CA ILE A 144 -8.79 -3.23 4.41
C ILE A 144 -10.17 -3.48 3.79
N ILE A 145 -10.30 -3.28 2.48
CA ILE A 145 -11.48 -3.66 1.69
C ILE A 145 -11.05 -4.70 0.65
N ASP A 146 -11.47 -5.95 0.84
CA ASP A 146 -11.16 -7.09 -0.02
C ASP A 146 -12.44 -7.61 -0.69
N SER A 147 -12.74 -7.28 -1.95
CA SER A 147 -12.00 -6.41 -2.87
C SER A 147 -12.95 -5.47 -3.61
N VAL A 148 -12.41 -4.47 -4.31
CA VAL A 148 -13.20 -3.53 -5.14
C VAL A 148 -14.07 -4.26 -6.15
N ALA A 149 -13.59 -5.36 -6.73
CA ALA A 149 -14.33 -6.14 -7.71
C ALA A 149 -15.62 -6.74 -7.12
N ALA A 150 -15.62 -7.03 -5.81
CA ALA A 150 -16.75 -7.59 -5.09
C ALA A 150 -17.68 -6.53 -4.47
N LEU A 151 -17.41 -5.24 -4.66
CA LEU A 151 -18.31 -4.15 -4.25
C LEU A 151 -19.46 -4.03 -5.25
N VAL A 152 -20.35 -5.03 -5.28
CA VAL A 152 -21.48 -5.11 -6.20
C VAL A 152 -22.62 -4.22 -5.71
N PRO A 153 -23.09 -3.25 -6.51
CA PRO A 153 -24.21 -2.38 -6.13
C PRO A 153 -25.50 -3.17 -5.88
N ARG A 154 -26.33 -2.73 -4.94
CA ARG A 154 -27.59 -3.41 -4.60
C ARG A 154 -28.50 -3.66 -5.80
N ALA A 155 -28.61 -2.68 -6.71
CA ALA A 155 -29.45 -2.81 -7.89
C ALA A 155 -28.97 -3.89 -8.87
N GLU A 156 -27.68 -4.24 -8.86
CA GLU A 156 -27.13 -5.34 -9.65
C GLU A 156 -27.38 -6.70 -8.98
N ILE A 157 -27.36 -6.76 -7.65
CA ILE A 157 -27.69 -7.98 -6.86
C ILE A 157 -29.18 -8.33 -6.96
N GLU A 158 -30.06 -7.33 -6.91
CA GLU A 158 -31.52 -7.50 -6.98
C GLU A 158 -32.04 -7.67 -8.42
N GLY A 159 -31.21 -7.36 -9.43
CA GLY A 159 -31.54 -7.48 -10.85
C GLY A 159 -31.46 -8.91 -11.38
N ASP A 160 -31.94 -9.12 -12.60
CA ASP A 160 -31.88 -10.42 -13.27
C ASP A 160 -30.50 -10.62 -13.95
N MET A 161 -30.06 -11.88 -14.05
CA MET A 161 -28.83 -12.21 -14.77
C MET A 161 -28.92 -11.77 -16.23
N GLY A 162 -28.05 -10.84 -16.63
CA GLY A 162 -28.01 -10.28 -17.99
C GLY A 162 -28.55 -8.85 -18.09
N ASP A 163 -29.08 -8.29 -17.01
CA ASP A 163 -29.44 -6.88 -16.95
C ASP A 163 -28.22 -5.98 -17.16
N SER A 164 -28.37 -4.97 -18.01
CA SER A 164 -27.29 -4.02 -18.34
C SER A 164 -27.41 -2.77 -17.48
N LEU A 165 -26.53 -2.64 -16.49
CA LEU A 165 -26.40 -1.47 -15.61
C LEU A 165 -25.02 -0.82 -15.76
N PRO A 166 -24.71 -0.23 -16.93
CA PRO A 166 -23.36 0.19 -17.27
C PRO A 166 -22.82 1.26 -16.29
N GLY A 167 -21.64 1.00 -15.75
CA GLY A 167 -20.90 1.96 -14.92
C GLY A 167 -21.45 2.17 -13.51
N LEU A 168 -22.38 1.35 -13.04
CA LEU A 168 -22.98 1.51 -11.70
C LEU A 168 -21.93 1.45 -10.58
N GLN A 169 -21.05 0.45 -10.62
CA GLN A 169 -19.95 0.32 -9.67
C GLN A 169 -18.98 1.51 -9.72
N ALA A 170 -18.64 2.00 -10.91
CA ALA A 170 -17.74 3.15 -11.07
C ALA A 170 -18.33 4.44 -10.47
N ARG A 171 -19.65 4.64 -10.62
CA ARG A 171 -20.38 5.77 -10.01
C ARG A 171 -20.41 5.66 -8.49
N LEU A 172 -20.68 4.46 -7.96
CA LEU A 172 -20.65 4.17 -6.53
C LEU A 172 -19.28 4.51 -5.93
N MET A 173 -18.20 4.01 -6.53
CA MET A 173 -16.83 4.27 -6.09
C MET A 173 -16.49 5.77 -6.13
N SER A 174 -16.88 6.46 -7.20
CA SER A 174 -16.65 7.91 -7.35
C SER A 174 -17.35 8.72 -6.27
N GLN A 175 -18.60 8.37 -5.93
CA GLN A 175 -19.36 9.02 -4.87
C GLN A 175 -18.77 8.73 -3.49
N ALA A 176 -18.45 7.46 -3.21
CA ALA A 176 -17.89 7.04 -1.93
C ALA A 176 -16.53 7.68 -1.65
N LEU A 177 -15.59 7.63 -2.60
CA LEU A 177 -14.26 8.22 -2.43
C LEU A 177 -14.32 9.74 -2.23
N ARG A 178 -15.26 10.43 -2.90
CA ARG A 178 -15.49 11.87 -2.69
C ARG A 178 -15.93 12.18 -1.26
N LYS A 179 -16.78 11.33 -0.66
CA LYS A 179 -17.27 11.47 0.72
C LYS A 179 -16.20 11.08 1.74
N LEU A 180 -15.46 9.99 1.46
CA LEU A 180 -14.49 9.38 2.37
C LEU A 180 -13.19 10.19 2.47
N SER A 181 -12.67 10.75 1.38
CA SER A 181 -11.31 11.33 1.35
C SER A 181 -11.06 12.39 2.42
N GLY A 182 -12.04 13.28 2.67
CA GLY A 182 -11.93 14.29 3.71
C GLY A 182 -12.03 13.71 5.13
N ALA A 183 -12.76 12.62 5.33
CA ALA A 183 -12.86 11.94 6.62
C ALA A 183 -11.61 11.09 6.92
N ILE A 184 -11.10 10.39 5.91
CA ILE A 184 -9.85 9.61 5.95
C ILE A 184 -8.68 10.51 6.37
N SER A 185 -8.54 11.69 5.75
CA SER A 185 -7.45 12.61 6.11
C SER A 185 -7.54 13.15 7.53
N LYS A 186 -8.75 13.30 8.11
CA LYS A 186 -8.95 13.86 9.46
C LYS A 186 -8.81 12.83 10.57
N SER A 187 -9.17 11.58 10.28
CA SER A 187 -9.11 10.46 11.22
C SER A 187 -7.73 9.82 11.31
N HIS A 188 -6.84 10.11 10.36
CA HIS A 188 -5.56 9.43 10.20
C HIS A 188 -5.68 7.91 9.94
N THR A 189 -6.87 7.41 9.63
CA THR A 189 -7.09 6.02 9.19
C THR A 189 -6.48 5.81 7.80
N ALA A 190 -5.67 4.77 7.62
CA ALA A 190 -5.28 4.30 6.29
C ALA A 190 -6.39 3.40 5.71
N VAL A 191 -6.86 3.67 4.49
CA VAL A 191 -7.85 2.81 3.83
C VAL A 191 -7.21 2.13 2.63
N VAL A 192 -7.12 0.82 2.68
CA VAL A 192 -6.47 -0.03 1.68
C VAL A 192 -7.53 -0.77 0.88
N PHE A 193 -7.60 -0.49 -0.41
CA PHE A 193 -8.44 -1.23 -1.36
C PHE A 193 -7.62 -2.32 -2.03
N LEU A 194 -8.07 -3.57 -1.92
CA LEU A 194 -7.57 -4.65 -2.76
C LEU A 194 -8.35 -4.64 -4.08
N ASN A 195 -7.63 -4.83 -5.19
CA ASN A 195 -8.25 -4.79 -6.51
C ASN A 195 -7.71 -5.88 -7.42
N GLN A 196 -8.53 -6.29 -8.37
CA GLN A 196 -8.21 -7.30 -9.36
C GLN A 196 -7.92 -6.64 -10.71
N LEU A 197 -7.08 -7.30 -11.50
CA LEU A 197 -6.86 -6.93 -12.90
C LEU A 197 -7.97 -7.52 -13.78
N ARG A 198 -8.34 -6.77 -14.82
CA ARG A 198 -9.20 -7.16 -15.94
C ARG A 198 -8.52 -6.73 -17.24
N MET A 199 -8.97 -7.28 -18.36
CA MET A 199 -8.49 -6.86 -19.68
C MET A 199 -9.52 -5.95 -20.34
N LYS A 200 -9.09 -4.77 -20.79
CA LYS A 200 -9.89 -3.89 -21.66
C LYS A 200 -9.79 -4.44 -23.09
N ILE A 201 -10.94 -4.82 -23.65
CA ILE A 201 -11.02 -5.32 -25.03
C ILE A 201 -10.85 -4.14 -26.00
N GLY A 202 -10.12 -4.35 -27.09
CA GLY A 202 -9.98 -3.37 -28.17
C GLY A 202 -8.81 -2.40 -28.02
N VAL A 203 -7.93 -2.59 -27.03
CA VAL A 203 -6.69 -1.83 -26.88
C VAL A 203 -5.67 -2.31 -27.92
N MET A 204 -5.28 -1.44 -28.85
CA MET A 204 -4.28 -1.74 -29.90
C MET A 204 -2.84 -1.34 -29.53
N PHE A 205 -2.70 -0.37 -28.62
CA PHE A 205 -1.42 0.17 -28.14
C PHE A 205 -1.45 0.28 -26.61
N GLY A 206 -0.30 0.09 -25.94
CA GLY A 206 -0.20 0.12 -24.48
C GLY A 206 -0.64 -1.18 -23.79
N SER A 207 -0.72 -1.14 -22.46
CA SER A 207 -1.15 -2.28 -21.65
C SER A 207 -2.68 -2.45 -21.68
N PRO A 208 -3.22 -3.64 -21.98
CA PRO A 208 -4.67 -3.90 -21.91
C PRO A 208 -5.17 -4.09 -20.48
N GLU A 209 -4.29 -4.13 -19.48
CA GLU A 209 -4.66 -4.40 -18.09
C GLU A 209 -5.27 -3.17 -17.41
N VAL A 210 -6.46 -3.34 -16.83
CA VAL A 210 -7.20 -2.30 -16.09
C VAL A 210 -7.67 -2.83 -14.74
N THR A 211 -7.90 -1.93 -13.79
CA THR A 211 -8.46 -2.24 -12.47
C THR A 211 -9.97 -2.05 -12.45
N THR A 212 -10.69 -2.78 -11.59
CA THR A 212 -12.15 -2.64 -11.44
C THR A 212 -12.54 -1.38 -10.65
N GLY A 213 -13.83 -0.99 -10.70
CA GLY A 213 -14.35 0.16 -9.95
C GLY A 213 -14.18 1.54 -10.62
N GLY A 214 -13.83 1.58 -11.91
CA GLY A 214 -13.64 2.82 -12.66
C GLY A 214 -12.33 3.55 -12.30
N GLN A 215 -12.20 4.82 -12.73
CA GLN A 215 -10.94 5.57 -12.60
C GLN A 215 -10.77 6.29 -11.25
N ALA A 216 -11.85 6.50 -10.49
CA ALA A 216 -11.80 7.32 -9.28
C ALA A 216 -10.73 6.84 -8.29
N LEU A 217 -10.64 5.53 -8.03
CA LEU A 217 -9.66 4.98 -7.11
C LEU A 217 -8.22 5.31 -7.53
N LYS A 218 -7.91 5.26 -8.84
CA LYS A 218 -6.58 5.64 -9.36
C LYS A 218 -6.20 7.05 -8.94
N PHE A 219 -7.12 8.02 -9.00
CA PHE A 219 -6.85 9.42 -8.69
C PHE A 219 -6.76 9.70 -7.19
N TYR A 220 -7.69 9.13 -6.41
CA TYR A 220 -7.77 9.31 -4.96
C TYR A 220 -6.67 8.56 -4.20
N ALA A 221 -6.18 7.43 -4.72
CA ALA A 221 -5.06 6.72 -4.14
C ALA A 221 -3.82 7.61 -4.07
N SER A 222 -3.21 7.68 -2.88
CA SER A 222 -1.91 8.31 -2.65
C SER A 222 -0.78 7.35 -2.97
N VAL A 223 -0.99 6.06 -2.74
CA VAL A 223 -0.06 4.98 -3.08
C VAL A 223 -0.81 3.93 -3.88
N ARG A 224 -0.22 3.46 -4.98
CA ARG A 224 -0.72 2.31 -5.75
C ARG A 224 0.39 1.28 -5.89
N LEU A 225 0.09 0.04 -5.56
CA LEU A 225 1.02 -1.08 -5.56
C LEU A 225 0.55 -2.15 -6.55
N ASP A 226 1.36 -2.44 -7.56
CA ASP A 226 1.17 -3.59 -8.46
C ASP A 226 1.99 -4.77 -7.91
N ILE A 227 1.31 -5.77 -7.37
CA ILE A 227 1.92 -7.00 -6.85
C ILE A 227 1.73 -8.18 -7.79
N ARG A 228 2.83 -8.84 -8.16
CA ARG A 228 2.84 -10.00 -9.07
C ARG A 228 3.70 -11.13 -8.52
N ARG A 229 3.25 -12.38 -8.67
CA ARG A 229 4.11 -13.55 -8.51
C ARG A 229 5.12 -13.58 -9.67
N ILE A 230 6.40 -13.69 -9.35
CA ILE A 230 7.47 -13.82 -10.35
C ILE A 230 8.11 -15.22 -10.36
N GLU A 231 8.08 -15.94 -9.23
CA GLU A 231 8.64 -17.28 -9.13
C GLU A 231 7.85 -18.13 -8.11
N THR A 232 7.83 -19.44 -8.30
CA THR A 232 7.29 -20.39 -7.31
C THR A 232 8.44 -21.03 -6.54
N ILE A 233 8.41 -20.97 -5.21
CA ILE A 233 9.43 -21.55 -4.35
C ILE A 233 9.04 -23.00 -4.06
N ARG A 234 9.92 -23.95 -4.41
CA ARG A 234 9.68 -25.40 -4.26
C ARG A 234 10.80 -26.10 -3.52
N GLN A 235 10.46 -27.18 -2.84
CA GLN A 235 11.41 -28.15 -2.30
C GLN A 235 11.00 -29.54 -2.79
N GLY A 236 11.75 -30.08 -3.75
CA GLY A 236 11.32 -31.28 -4.48
C GLY A 236 10.03 -31.03 -5.25
N GLU A 237 8.99 -31.82 -4.98
CA GLU A 237 7.67 -31.67 -5.59
C GLU A 237 6.74 -30.71 -4.82
N GLU A 238 7.10 -30.36 -3.58
CA GLU A 238 6.28 -29.53 -2.71
C GLU A 238 6.44 -28.03 -3.04
N THR A 239 5.32 -27.32 -3.14
CA THR A 239 5.32 -25.85 -3.28
C THR A 239 5.26 -25.20 -1.90
N LEU A 240 6.35 -24.56 -1.50
CA LEU A 240 6.51 -23.92 -0.19
C LEU A 240 6.02 -22.47 -0.17
N GLY A 241 6.05 -21.79 -1.31
CA GLY A 241 5.71 -20.38 -1.40
C GLY A 241 5.93 -19.79 -2.78
N GLN A 242 6.09 -18.47 -2.84
CA GLN A 242 6.33 -17.72 -4.06
C GLN A 242 7.25 -16.53 -3.81
N ARG A 243 8.04 -16.18 -4.81
CA ARG A 243 8.68 -14.87 -4.86
C ARG A 243 7.72 -13.90 -5.52
N SER A 244 7.39 -12.82 -4.83
CA SER A 244 6.52 -11.77 -5.33
C SER A 244 7.30 -10.48 -5.55
N ARG A 245 6.95 -9.76 -6.62
CA ARG A 245 7.45 -8.42 -6.92
C ARG A 245 6.34 -7.41 -6.68
N VAL A 246 6.67 -6.30 -6.02
CA VAL A 246 5.79 -5.14 -5.87
C VAL A 246 6.40 -3.96 -6.61
N LYS A 247 5.66 -3.34 -7.53
CA LYS A 247 5.99 -2.05 -8.16
C LYS A 247 5.16 -0.96 -7.51
N VAL A 248 5.81 0.09 -7.01
CA VAL A 248 5.14 1.30 -6.54
C VAL A 248 4.77 2.16 -7.75
N VAL A 249 3.62 1.92 -8.36
CA VAL A 249 3.23 2.61 -9.60
C VAL A 249 2.81 4.06 -9.36
N LYS A 250 2.34 4.37 -8.14
CA LYS A 250 2.00 5.74 -7.74
C LYS A 250 2.46 5.97 -6.30
N ASN A 251 3.06 7.13 -6.04
CA ASN A 251 3.47 7.54 -4.71
C ASN A 251 3.39 9.08 -4.59
N LYS A 252 2.45 9.59 -3.79
CA LYS A 252 2.29 11.02 -3.51
C LYS A 252 3.06 11.51 -2.27
N VAL A 253 3.79 10.61 -1.59
CA VAL A 253 4.48 10.92 -0.33
C VAL A 253 5.99 10.73 -0.40
N ALA A 254 6.47 10.00 -1.41
CA ALA A 254 7.87 9.87 -1.77
C ALA A 254 8.00 9.57 -3.28
N PRO A 255 9.21 9.48 -3.85
CA PRO A 255 9.39 9.15 -5.27
C PRO A 255 8.73 7.80 -5.66
N PRO A 256 8.00 7.73 -6.79
CA PRO A 256 7.40 6.49 -7.28
C PRO A 256 8.39 5.60 -8.07
N PHE A 257 7.87 4.50 -8.61
CA PHE A 257 8.50 3.54 -9.53
C PHE A 257 9.59 2.64 -8.96
N ALA A 258 9.77 2.66 -7.65
CA ALA A 258 10.55 1.64 -6.97
C ALA A 258 9.93 0.25 -7.17
N GLN A 259 10.79 -0.76 -7.33
CA GLN A 259 10.42 -2.17 -7.39
C GLN A 259 11.18 -2.94 -6.33
N VAL A 260 10.45 -3.82 -5.65
CA VAL A 260 10.98 -4.67 -4.58
C VAL A 260 10.49 -6.09 -4.76
N GLU A 261 11.24 -7.03 -4.20
CA GLU A 261 10.92 -8.45 -4.24
C GLU A 261 11.09 -9.03 -2.85
N PHE A 262 10.17 -9.91 -2.47
CA PHE A 262 10.22 -10.64 -1.21
C PHE A 262 9.54 -12.01 -1.38
N ASP A 263 9.88 -12.93 -0.48
CA ASP A 263 9.32 -14.28 -0.47
C ASP A 263 8.03 -14.29 0.35
N ILE A 264 6.95 -14.84 -0.21
CA ILE A 264 5.69 -15.14 0.47
C ILE A 264 5.60 -16.66 0.64
N MET A 265 5.72 -17.11 1.88
CA MET A 265 5.71 -18.51 2.30
C MET A 265 4.31 -18.91 2.77
N ARG A 266 3.90 -20.16 2.48
CA ARG A 266 2.60 -20.68 2.94
C ARG A 266 2.48 -20.80 4.46
N SER A 267 3.60 -20.89 5.16
CA SER A 267 3.66 -21.13 6.60
C SER A 267 3.71 -19.85 7.45
N GLU A 268 4.19 -18.74 6.88
CA GLU A 268 4.50 -17.51 7.64
C GLU A 268 4.13 -16.21 6.90
N GLY A 269 3.53 -16.29 5.70
CA GLY A 269 3.32 -15.12 4.86
C GLY A 269 4.65 -14.53 4.34
N ILE A 270 4.80 -13.21 4.34
CA ILE A 270 6.04 -12.52 3.96
C ILE A 270 7.17 -12.95 4.90
N SER A 271 8.22 -13.54 4.33
CA SER A 271 9.37 -14.01 5.10
C SER A 271 10.25 -12.85 5.56
N ARG A 272 10.05 -12.35 6.79
CA ARG A 272 10.84 -11.26 7.38
C ARG A 272 12.35 -11.51 7.27
N VAL A 273 12.80 -12.70 7.64
CA VAL A 273 14.24 -13.05 7.61
C VAL A 273 14.79 -13.16 6.18
N GLY A 274 13.95 -13.60 5.23
CA GLY A 274 14.32 -13.63 3.82
C GLY A 274 14.49 -12.22 3.26
N ASP A 275 13.57 -11.32 3.62
CA ASP A 275 13.59 -9.92 3.21
C ASP A 275 14.80 -9.17 3.81
N LEU A 276 15.06 -9.34 5.11
CA LEU A 276 16.25 -8.79 5.78
C LEU A 276 17.56 -9.27 5.15
N LEU A 277 17.62 -10.55 4.77
CA LEU A 277 18.80 -11.10 4.11
C LEU A 277 19.03 -10.44 2.74
N ASP A 278 18.00 -10.38 1.90
CA ASP A 278 18.10 -9.82 0.55
C ASP A 278 18.43 -8.33 0.57
N VAL A 279 17.77 -7.57 1.44
CA VAL A 279 18.02 -6.14 1.61
C VAL A 279 19.38 -5.90 2.27
N GLY A 280 19.76 -6.70 3.26
CA GLY A 280 21.07 -6.61 3.92
C GLY A 280 22.23 -6.83 2.95
N ILE A 281 22.10 -7.75 1.99
CA ILE A 281 23.08 -7.94 0.93
C ILE A 281 23.11 -6.71 0.00
N LYS A 282 21.94 -6.22 -0.41
CA LYS A 282 21.82 -5.06 -1.31
C LYS A 282 22.47 -3.79 -0.73
N TYR A 283 22.35 -3.58 0.57
CA TYR A 283 22.95 -2.45 1.28
C TYR A 283 24.37 -2.72 1.80
N GLU A 284 24.97 -3.86 1.43
CA GLU A 284 26.31 -4.27 1.83
C GLU A 284 26.50 -4.42 3.35
N ILE A 285 25.40 -4.61 4.09
CA ILE A 285 25.41 -4.94 5.53
C ILE A 285 25.78 -6.41 5.73
N ILE A 286 25.23 -7.28 4.88
CA ILE A 286 25.55 -8.71 4.85
C ILE A 286 26.48 -8.98 3.68
N ARG A 287 27.69 -9.46 3.96
CA ARG A 287 28.65 -9.85 2.92
C ARG A 287 28.46 -11.32 2.56
N LYS A 288 28.42 -11.62 1.26
CA LYS A 288 28.43 -12.98 0.73
C LYS A 288 29.80 -13.33 0.13
N SER A 289 30.41 -14.43 0.58
CA SER A 289 31.65 -14.98 0.02
C SER A 289 31.45 -16.46 -0.33
N GLY A 290 31.35 -16.76 -1.62
CA GLY A 290 30.94 -18.08 -2.10
C GLY A 290 29.53 -18.44 -1.59
N ALA A 291 29.44 -19.54 -0.84
CA ALA A 291 28.20 -19.96 -0.19
C ALA A 291 28.02 -19.41 1.24
N TRP A 292 29.01 -18.69 1.78
CA TRP A 292 29.00 -18.21 3.17
C TRP A 292 28.51 -16.76 3.28
N TYR A 293 27.76 -16.47 4.35
CA TYR A 293 27.23 -15.16 4.68
C TYR A 293 27.82 -14.64 5.98
N TYR A 294 28.10 -13.34 6.04
CA TYR A 294 28.79 -12.67 7.14
C TYR A 294 28.09 -11.35 7.50
N LEU A 295 28.07 -11.03 8.80
CA LEU A 295 27.72 -9.71 9.33
C LEU A 295 29.00 -9.10 9.91
N GLY A 296 29.55 -8.08 9.25
CA GLY A 296 30.92 -7.63 9.56
C GLY A 296 31.93 -8.77 9.38
N ASP A 297 32.65 -9.11 10.45
CA ASP A 297 33.59 -10.23 10.50
C ASP A 297 32.97 -11.55 10.98
N ASP A 298 31.77 -11.50 11.55
CA ASP A 298 31.09 -12.67 12.11
C ASP A 298 30.43 -13.50 11.00
N ARG A 299 30.67 -14.81 11.03
CA ARG A 299 30.13 -15.76 10.06
C ARG A 299 28.75 -16.24 10.51
N LEU A 300 27.72 -15.92 9.73
CA LEU A 300 26.33 -16.28 10.02
C LEU A 300 26.08 -17.77 9.75
N ALA A 301 26.05 -18.15 8.47
CA ALA A 301 25.85 -19.54 8.03
C ALA A 301 26.25 -19.74 6.57
N GLN A 302 26.28 -21.01 6.14
CA GLN A 302 26.49 -21.40 4.75
C GLN A 302 25.15 -21.70 4.08
N GLY A 303 24.85 -21.01 2.97
CA GLY A 303 23.62 -21.18 2.20
C GLY A 303 22.44 -20.36 2.72
N ARG A 304 21.59 -19.88 1.81
CA ARG A 304 20.46 -18.96 2.10
C ARG A 304 19.54 -19.51 3.20
N GLU A 305 19.13 -20.77 3.10
CA GLU A 305 18.15 -21.34 4.02
C GLU A 305 18.69 -21.49 5.44
N ASN A 306 19.97 -21.86 5.59
CA ASN A 306 20.62 -21.94 6.89
C ASN A 306 20.76 -20.55 7.53
N VAL A 307 21.00 -19.50 6.73
CA VAL A 307 21.01 -18.12 7.24
C VAL A 307 19.62 -17.69 7.70
N LYS A 308 18.57 -18.02 6.94
CA LYS A 308 17.18 -17.76 7.37
C LYS A 308 16.85 -18.46 8.68
N SER A 309 17.25 -19.73 8.85
CA SER A 309 17.10 -20.44 10.13
C SER A 309 17.87 -19.73 11.25
N PHE A 310 19.14 -19.40 11.02
CA PHE A 310 19.97 -18.70 11.99
C PHE A 310 19.34 -17.38 12.45
N LEU A 311 18.83 -16.55 11.53
CA LEU A 311 18.19 -15.28 11.87
C LEU A 311 16.86 -15.48 12.61
N ARG A 312 16.11 -16.55 12.31
CA ARG A 312 14.89 -16.90 13.04
C ARG A 312 15.21 -17.31 14.48
N ASP A 313 16.30 -18.07 14.67
CA ASP A 313 16.74 -18.54 15.98
C ASP A 313 17.46 -17.45 16.80
N ASN A 314 17.88 -16.36 16.16
CA ASN A 314 18.59 -15.23 16.78
C ASN A 314 17.92 -13.87 16.48
N PRO A 315 16.73 -13.58 17.06
CA PRO A 315 15.99 -12.35 16.76
C PRO A 315 16.78 -11.06 17.02
N ALA A 316 17.63 -11.03 18.05
CA ALA A 316 18.47 -9.88 18.35
C ALA A 316 19.41 -9.50 17.19
N VAL A 317 19.95 -10.49 16.47
CA VAL A 317 20.80 -10.27 15.29
C VAL A 317 19.97 -9.79 14.11
N ALA A 318 18.76 -10.34 13.92
CA ALA A 318 17.83 -9.88 12.89
C ALA A 318 17.44 -8.41 13.11
N ASP A 319 17.16 -8.02 14.35
CA ASP A 319 16.82 -6.64 14.72
C ASP A 319 18.02 -5.69 14.55
N GLU A 320 19.23 -6.15 14.86
CA GLU A 320 20.46 -5.40 14.58
C GLU A 320 20.64 -5.15 13.07
N ILE A 321 20.47 -6.18 12.24
CA ILE A 321 20.54 -6.06 10.78
C ILE A 321 19.48 -5.08 10.27
N GLU A 322 18.24 -5.19 10.75
CA GLU A 322 17.16 -4.27 10.40
C GLU A 322 17.53 -2.81 10.73
N ARG A 323 18.05 -2.55 11.93
CA ARG A 323 18.49 -1.21 12.34
C ARG A 323 19.58 -0.68 11.41
N LEU A 324 20.61 -1.48 11.13
CA LEU A 324 21.72 -1.10 10.24
C LEU A 324 21.24 -0.81 8.81
N ILE A 325 20.30 -1.61 8.29
CA ILE A 325 19.67 -1.37 6.99
C ILE A 325 18.96 -0.01 6.97
N ARG A 326 18.14 0.29 7.99
CA ARG A 326 17.38 1.55 8.07
C ARG A 326 18.33 2.76 8.18
N GLU A 327 19.40 2.67 8.97
CA GLU A 327 20.43 3.72 9.07
C GLU A 327 21.18 3.94 7.75
N ARG A 328 21.53 2.86 7.06
CA ARG A 328 22.19 2.93 5.74
C ARG A 328 21.28 3.53 4.69
N ALA A 329 20.00 3.20 4.70
CA ALA A 329 19.01 3.74 3.75
C ALA A 329 18.75 5.24 3.93
N LEU A 330 18.89 5.78 5.16
CA LEU A 330 18.78 7.21 5.42
C LEU A 330 19.97 8.02 4.88
N THR A 331 21.13 7.40 4.74
CA THR A 331 22.40 8.05 4.36
C THR A 331 22.80 7.81 2.91
N ALA A 332 22.30 6.73 2.30
CA ALA A 332 22.51 6.45 0.88
C ALA A 332 21.48 7.22 0.01
N PRO A 333 21.89 7.77 -1.15
CA PRO A 333 20.92 8.19 -2.15
C PRO A 333 20.06 6.97 -2.54
N PRO A 334 18.76 7.15 -2.84
CA PRO A 334 17.86 6.05 -3.15
C PRO A 334 18.50 5.20 -4.25
N VAL A 335 18.77 3.92 -3.94
CA VAL A 335 19.38 2.98 -4.88
C VAL A 335 18.34 2.65 -5.95
N MET A 336 18.18 3.57 -6.90
CA MET A 336 17.50 3.33 -8.16
C MET A 336 18.34 2.30 -8.90
N SER A 337 17.80 1.09 -9.08
CA SER A 337 18.41 0.15 -10.02
C SER A 337 18.50 0.84 -11.38
N SER A 338 19.55 0.58 -12.17
CA SER A 338 19.73 1.13 -13.51
C SER A 338 18.61 0.78 -14.51
N LYS A 339 17.64 -0.06 -14.13
CA LYS A 339 16.39 -0.30 -14.86
C LYS A 339 15.29 0.74 -14.60
N ALA A 340 15.41 1.54 -13.55
CA ALA A 340 14.41 2.55 -13.16
C ALA A 340 14.39 3.78 -14.08
N SER A 341 15.47 4.05 -14.84
CA SER A 341 15.48 5.08 -15.87
C SER A 341 14.64 4.69 -17.09
N ARG A 342 14.57 3.40 -17.44
CA ARG A 342 13.66 2.89 -18.47
C ARG A 342 12.21 2.89 -18.00
N ALA A 343 11.95 2.46 -16.77
CA ALA A 343 10.60 2.43 -16.21
C ALA A 343 9.98 3.83 -15.97
N ARG A 344 10.80 4.90 -15.89
CA ARG A 344 10.32 6.29 -15.90
C ARG A 344 9.89 6.73 -17.30
N ALA A 345 10.66 6.36 -18.34
CA ALA A 345 10.30 6.66 -19.71
C ALA A 345 9.01 5.92 -20.12
N ASP A 346 8.88 4.64 -19.77
CA ASP A 346 7.66 3.86 -20.06
C ASP A 346 6.42 4.40 -19.30
N ALA A 347 6.61 5.00 -18.11
CA ALA A 347 5.51 5.55 -17.32
C ALA A 347 5.11 6.98 -17.74
N GLU A 348 6.06 7.78 -18.24
CA GLU A 348 5.77 9.08 -18.86
C GLU A 348 5.04 8.89 -20.20
N GLU A 349 5.36 7.84 -20.97
CA GLU A 349 4.59 7.44 -22.17
C GLU A 349 3.17 6.95 -21.81
N ASP A 350 3.01 6.11 -20.76
CA ASP A 350 1.68 5.65 -20.32
C ASP A 350 0.80 6.81 -19.77
N GLU A 351 1.37 7.84 -19.13
CA GLU A 351 0.63 9.03 -18.66
C GLU A 351 0.26 9.99 -19.80
N GLU A 352 1.16 10.20 -20.79
CA GLU A 352 0.87 11.03 -21.98
C GLU A 352 -0.17 10.39 -22.92
N ASP A 353 -0.17 9.06 -23.05
CA ASP A 353 -1.18 8.32 -23.83
C ASP A 353 -2.56 8.30 -23.13
N GLU A 354 -2.61 8.28 -21.79
CA GLU A 354 -3.87 8.38 -21.03
C GLU A 354 -4.47 9.80 -21.08
N GLU A 355 -3.66 10.88 -21.04
CA GLU A 355 -4.16 12.27 -21.15
C GLU A 355 -4.71 12.60 -22.55
N GLN A 356 -4.15 12.05 -23.63
CA GLN A 356 -4.63 12.28 -25.00
C GLN A 356 -5.98 11.61 -25.29
N LEU A 357 -6.31 10.51 -24.60
CA LEU A 357 -7.60 9.83 -24.72
C LEU A 357 -8.73 10.58 -24.01
N ASP A 358 -8.43 11.33 -22.95
CA ASP A 358 -9.42 12.12 -22.20
C ASP A 358 -9.90 13.36 -22.98
N ASP A 359 -9.08 13.90 -23.90
CA ASP A 359 -9.44 15.03 -24.76
C ASP A 359 -10.31 14.64 -25.97
N GLU A 360 -10.35 13.34 -26.35
CA GLU A 360 -11.19 12.84 -27.44
C GLU A 360 -12.60 12.36 -27.01
N GLU A 361 -12.86 12.16 -25.72
CA GLU A 361 -14.16 11.72 -25.17
C GLU A 361 -14.95 12.80 -24.40
N ALA A 362 -14.53 14.08 -24.43
CA ALA A 362 -15.21 15.21 -23.78
C ALA A 362 -16.28 15.91 -24.63
#